data_AF-A0A9E0R9Z4-F1
#
_entry.id   AF-A0A9E0R9Z4-F1
#
_cell.length_a   1.000
_cell.length_b   1.000
_cell.length_c   1.000
_cell.angle_alpha   90.00
_cell.angle_beta   90.00
_cell.angle_gamma   90.00
#
_symmetry.space_group_name_H-M   'P 1'
#
loop_
_entity.id
_entity.type
_entity.pdbx_description
1 polymer ?
#
loop_
_entity_poly.entity_id
_entity_poly.type
_entity_poly.pdbx_seq_one_letter_code
_entity_poly.pdbx_strand_id
1 'polypeptide(L)'
;MIKPELPKFPKLKLDVGQRIPASWDFDIGVSLILLVPEAERNALAKSPWADFLKLRLADFPATSNPIVISGPKGTRTAVAFVQDDVSGFKALSQARKLIAPLLAERTRKINVISLLHKAQAACVMAEALVSAAFSALFQLPKISGETPDKPPLAAMNFFGEFDAADFRYAKATAEGNNLARWLTHLPGNYLTPGIYRDFAEALAAVEGWEADFYDLDRLEQLEAGAFLSVVEASPIRDAGILRLSYRPKGSREQPLALVGKGICFDTGGSNLKVSGSMLGMHGDMQGSAVALGTMLALTRLTFPTPWTAGWLWLKTTSAQRRSSAMTLLPR
;
A
#
# COMPACT_ATOMS: atom_id res chain seq x y z
N MET A 1 -13.79 22.53 6.83
CA MET A 1 -13.74 21.15 6.31
C MET A 1 -12.34 20.63 6.60
N ILE A 2 -12.21 19.43 7.19
CA ILE A 2 -10.89 18.85 7.51
C ILE A 2 -10.22 18.49 6.17
N LYS A 3 -9.11 19.12 5.83
CA LYS A 3 -8.30 18.73 4.66
C LYS A 3 -7.52 17.46 5.03
N PRO A 4 -7.45 16.44 4.15
CA PRO A 4 -6.64 15.26 4.40
C PRO A 4 -5.16 15.65 4.44
N GLU A 5 -4.47 15.28 5.53
CA GLU A 5 -3.01 15.40 5.62
C GLU A 5 -2.33 14.27 4.84
N LEU A 6 -1.06 14.48 4.50
CA LEU A 6 -0.22 13.41 3.93
C LEU A 6 -0.13 12.24 4.93
N PRO A 7 -0.31 10.99 4.48
CA PRO A 7 -0.27 9.84 5.36
C PRO A 7 1.12 9.65 5.97
N LYS A 8 1.15 9.23 7.24
CA LYS A 8 2.39 8.85 7.92
C LYS A 8 2.67 7.37 7.64
N PHE A 9 3.75 7.08 6.94
CA PHE A 9 4.15 5.70 6.66
C PHE A 9 4.79 5.03 7.90
N PRO A 10 4.64 3.69 8.04
CA PRO A 10 5.21 2.96 9.16
C PRO A 10 6.73 3.09 9.22
N LYS A 11 7.26 3.44 10.39
CA LYS A 11 8.71 3.45 10.65
C LYS A 11 9.10 2.11 11.27
N LEU A 12 9.47 1.16 10.42
CA LEU A 12 9.90 -0.18 10.84
C LEU A 12 11.40 -0.36 10.60
N LYS A 13 12.14 -0.63 11.68
CA LYS A 13 13.56 -0.98 11.59
C LYS A 13 13.67 -2.40 11.02
N LEU A 14 14.48 -2.57 9.98
CA LEU A 14 14.76 -3.87 9.37
C LEU A 14 16.26 -4.10 9.47
N ASP A 15 16.66 -5.17 10.15
CA ASP A 15 18.07 -5.54 10.32
C ASP A 15 18.28 -6.97 9.81
N VAL A 16 19.41 -7.23 9.15
CA VAL A 16 19.86 -8.59 8.79
C VAL A 16 21.03 -8.95 9.71
N GLY A 17 20.85 -9.98 10.53
CA GLY A 17 21.83 -10.46 11.48
C GLY A 17 22.59 -11.69 10.97
N GLN A 18 23.90 -11.73 11.21
CA GLN A 18 24.75 -12.81 10.71
C GLN A 18 24.66 -14.12 11.50
N ARG A 19 24.26 -14.07 12.78
CA ARG A 19 24.13 -15.27 13.63
C ARG A 19 22.68 -15.50 14.02
N ILE A 20 22.20 -16.73 13.85
CA ILE A 20 20.92 -17.15 14.43
C ILE A 20 20.98 -16.97 15.95
N PRO A 21 20.02 -16.25 16.57
CA PRO A 21 20.01 -16.04 18.01
C PRO A 21 19.84 -17.37 18.75
N ALA A 22 20.57 -17.55 19.85
CA ALA A 22 20.39 -18.68 20.74
C ALA A 22 19.10 -18.54 21.57
N SER A 23 18.65 -19.61 22.21
CA SER A 23 17.43 -19.62 23.02
C SER A 23 17.40 -18.61 24.17
N TRP A 24 18.57 -18.21 24.68
CA TRP A 24 18.69 -17.20 25.74
C TRP A 24 18.71 -15.76 25.22
N ASP A 25 18.90 -15.55 23.91
CA ASP A 25 18.98 -14.22 23.27
C ASP A 25 17.58 -13.58 23.05
N PHE A 26 16.49 -14.28 23.40
CA PHE A 26 15.12 -13.81 23.22
C PHE A 26 14.58 -13.09 24.47
N ASP A 27 14.34 -11.78 24.30
CA ASP A 27 13.66 -10.92 25.27
C ASP A 27 12.15 -11.19 25.35
N ILE A 28 11.54 -10.79 26.47
CA ILE A 28 10.08 -10.80 26.64
C ILE A 28 9.43 -9.84 25.64
N GLY A 29 8.36 -10.30 24.97
CA GLY A 29 7.61 -9.48 23.99
C GLY A 29 8.24 -9.44 22.60
N VAL A 30 9.23 -10.30 22.34
CA VAL A 30 9.73 -10.62 20.99
C VAL A 30 8.95 -11.81 20.46
N SER A 31 8.48 -11.72 19.23
CA SER A 31 7.88 -12.85 18.52
C SER A 31 8.88 -13.48 17.56
N LEU A 32 8.66 -14.75 17.23
CA LEU A 32 9.52 -15.52 16.35
C LEU A 32 8.72 -15.99 15.12
N ILE A 33 9.29 -15.82 13.94
CA ILE A 33 8.86 -16.47 12.71
C ILE A 33 9.94 -17.46 12.29
N LEU A 34 9.57 -18.72 12.09
CA LEU A 34 10.45 -19.76 11.54
C LEU A 34 9.99 -20.10 10.13
N LEU A 35 10.88 -19.95 9.15
CA LEU A 35 10.68 -20.43 7.79
C LEU A 35 11.39 -21.76 7.62
N VAL A 36 10.64 -22.83 7.39
CA VAL A 36 11.13 -24.20 7.31
C VAL A 36 10.86 -24.74 5.91
N PRO A 37 11.80 -25.46 5.26
CA PRO A 37 11.53 -26.13 3.99
C PRO A 37 10.35 -27.09 4.12
N GLU A 38 9.36 -27.01 3.23
CA GLU A 38 8.21 -27.93 3.25
C GLU A 38 8.65 -29.39 3.01
N ALA A 39 9.67 -29.58 2.16
CA ALA A 39 10.24 -30.89 1.84
C ALA A 39 11.12 -31.47 2.95
N GLU A 40 11.66 -30.64 3.86
CA GLU A 40 12.57 -31.07 4.92
C GLU A 40 12.22 -30.43 6.27
N ARG A 41 11.10 -30.88 6.85
CA ARG A 41 10.64 -30.37 8.16
C ARG A 41 11.64 -30.61 9.30
N ASN A 42 12.54 -31.58 9.15
CA ASN A 42 13.62 -31.87 10.10
C ASN A 42 14.64 -30.73 10.24
N ALA A 43 14.69 -29.78 9.30
CA ALA A 43 15.50 -28.57 9.41
C ALA A 43 15.21 -27.77 10.69
N LEU A 44 14.02 -27.93 11.30
CA LEU A 44 13.67 -27.42 12.63
C LEU A 44 14.68 -27.77 13.72
N ALA A 45 15.46 -28.84 13.57
CA ALA A 45 16.53 -29.19 14.49
C ALA A 45 17.60 -28.09 14.66
N LYS A 46 17.73 -27.19 13.68
CA LYS A 46 18.67 -26.06 13.69
C LYS A 46 18.08 -24.80 14.35
N SER A 47 16.82 -24.83 14.78
CA SER A 47 16.14 -23.68 15.37
C SER A 47 16.32 -23.60 16.89
N PRO A 48 16.20 -22.41 17.48
CA PRO A 48 16.10 -22.27 18.94
C PRO A 48 14.92 -23.08 19.47
N TRP A 49 15.13 -23.80 20.58
CA TRP A 49 14.12 -24.66 21.20
C TRP A 49 13.63 -25.81 20.31
N ALA A 50 14.49 -26.36 19.44
CA ALA A 50 14.17 -27.44 18.51
C ALA A 50 13.35 -28.60 19.13
N ASP A 51 13.75 -29.13 20.29
CA ASP A 51 13.05 -30.27 20.90
C ASP A 51 11.63 -29.91 21.35
N PHE A 52 11.47 -28.71 21.92
CA PHE A 52 10.14 -28.18 22.27
C PHE A 52 9.27 -28.00 21.02
N LEU A 53 9.84 -27.42 19.95
CA LEU A 53 9.10 -27.17 18.71
C LEU A 53 8.68 -28.48 18.04
N LYS A 54 9.55 -29.49 18.00
CA LYS A 54 9.21 -30.82 17.46
C LYS A 54 8.02 -31.44 18.18
N LEU A 55 8.01 -31.41 19.52
CA LEU A 55 6.90 -31.94 20.32
C LEU A 55 5.60 -31.18 20.06
N ARG A 56 5.64 -29.84 20.08
CA ARG A 56 4.43 -29.02 19.92
C ARG A 56 3.86 -29.03 18.52
N LEU A 57 4.70 -29.14 17.49
CA LEU A 57 4.22 -29.20 16.10
C LEU A 57 3.59 -30.56 15.77
N ALA A 58 3.91 -31.62 16.53
CA ALA A 58 3.27 -32.93 16.38
C ALA A 58 1.78 -32.92 16.79
N ASP A 59 1.36 -31.95 17.60
CA ASP A 59 -0.05 -31.77 18.01
C ASP A 59 -0.94 -31.25 16.86
N PHE A 60 -0.36 -30.82 15.74
CA PHE A 60 -1.08 -30.20 14.62
C PHE A 60 -1.18 -31.13 13.40
N PRO A 61 -2.29 -31.08 12.64
CA PRO A 61 -2.39 -31.79 11.37
C PRO A 61 -1.26 -31.39 10.41
N ALA A 62 -0.71 -32.35 9.65
CA ALA A 62 0.39 -32.11 8.71
C ALA A 62 0.07 -31.04 7.63
N THR A 63 -1.21 -30.83 7.33
CA THR A 63 -1.73 -29.82 6.40
C THR A 63 -1.77 -28.40 6.97
N SER A 64 -1.59 -28.23 8.28
CA SER A 64 -1.63 -26.92 8.94
C SER A 64 -0.43 -26.07 8.55
N ASN A 65 -0.68 -24.92 7.92
CA ASN A 65 0.37 -24.00 7.51
C ASN A 65 -0.17 -22.56 7.29
N PRO A 66 0.31 -21.55 8.03
CA PRO A 66 1.30 -21.63 9.11
C PRO A 66 0.69 -22.18 10.42
N ILE A 67 1.56 -22.55 11.36
CA ILE A 67 1.20 -22.94 12.73
C ILE A 67 1.68 -21.86 13.69
N VAL A 68 0.84 -21.47 14.65
CA VAL A 68 1.20 -20.47 15.66
C VAL A 68 1.06 -21.07 17.05
N ILE A 69 2.13 -21.03 17.82
CA ILE A 69 2.22 -21.62 19.16
C ILE A 69 2.84 -20.64 20.15
N SER A 70 2.50 -20.81 21.42
CA SER A 70 3.20 -20.15 22.52
C SER A 70 4.48 -20.93 22.81
N GLY A 71 5.61 -20.28 22.61
CA GLY A 71 6.95 -20.80 22.87
C GLY A 71 7.46 -20.49 24.27
N PRO A 72 8.69 -20.91 24.59
CA PRO A 72 9.32 -20.64 25.87
C PRO A 72 9.43 -19.13 26.16
N LYS A 73 9.40 -18.78 27.45
CA LYS A 73 9.39 -17.39 27.94
C LYS A 73 8.21 -16.52 27.43
N GLY A 74 7.12 -17.15 26.98
CA GLY A 74 5.95 -16.43 26.43
C GLY A 74 6.17 -15.90 25.01
N THR A 75 7.23 -16.33 24.33
CA THR A 75 7.54 -15.96 22.93
C THR A 75 6.46 -16.52 22.01
N ARG A 76 5.71 -15.67 21.30
CA ARG A 76 4.79 -16.17 20.26
C ARG A 76 5.58 -16.59 19.03
N THR A 77 5.47 -17.86 18.67
CA THR A 77 6.22 -18.46 17.56
C THR A 77 5.28 -18.87 16.45
N ALA A 78 5.49 -18.32 15.26
CA ALA A 78 4.78 -18.69 14.04
C ALA A 78 5.74 -19.48 13.13
N VAL A 79 5.34 -20.68 12.71
CA VAL A 79 6.12 -21.57 11.86
C VAL A 79 5.43 -21.69 10.51
N ALA A 80 6.17 -21.40 9.44
CA ALA A 80 5.73 -21.61 8.07
C ALA A 80 6.55 -22.70 7.41
N PHE A 81 5.84 -23.61 6.73
CA PHE A 81 6.47 -24.54 5.80
C PHE A 81 6.42 -23.92 4.39
N VAL A 82 7.59 -23.71 3.79
CA VAL A 82 7.75 -22.91 2.57
C VAL A 82 8.28 -23.80 1.45
N GLN A 83 7.71 -23.64 0.27
CA GLN A 83 8.19 -24.31 -0.94
C GLN A 83 9.42 -23.60 -1.49
N ASP A 84 10.36 -24.37 -2.01
CA ASP A 84 11.60 -23.86 -2.59
C ASP A 84 11.37 -22.92 -3.80
N ASP A 85 10.25 -23.08 -4.50
CA ASP A 85 9.81 -22.30 -5.64
C ASP A 85 8.56 -21.44 -5.33
N VAL A 86 8.40 -21.03 -4.06
CA VAL A 86 7.25 -20.25 -3.60
C VAL A 86 7.02 -19.02 -4.47
N SER A 87 5.82 -18.91 -5.04
CA SER A 87 5.43 -17.74 -5.81
C SER A 87 5.18 -16.54 -4.91
N GLY A 88 5.38 -15.31 -5.42
CA GLY A 88 5.13 -14.08 -4.67
C GLY A 88 3.72 -14.00 -4.07
N PHE A 89 2.69 -14.46 -4.80
CA PHE A 89 1.32 -14.48 -4.30
C PHE A 89 1.15 -15.43 -3.08
N LYS A 90 1.73 -16.63 -3.15
CA LYS A 90 1.67 -17.60 -2.06
C LYS A 90 2.47 -17.11 -0.85
N ALA A 91 3.63 -16.49 -1.09
CA ALA A 91 4.45 -15.86 -0.06
C ALA A 91 3.70 -14.73 0.66
N LEU A 92 3.06 -13.81 -0.06
CA LEU A 92 2.23 -12.73 0.52
C LEU A 92 1.07 -13.28 1.34
N SER A 93 0.41 -14.33 0.83
CA SER A 93 -0.69 -14.99 1.53
C SER A 93 -0.24 -15.63 2.85
N GLN A 94 0.91 -16.31 2.87
CA GLN A 94 1.50 -16.88 4.07
C GLN A 94 1.99 -15.77 5.03
N ALA A 95 2.69 -14.76 4.52
CA ALA A 95 3.18 -13.63 5.31
C ALA A 95 2.06 -12.92 6.07
N ARG A 96 0.90 -12.68 5.44
CA ARG A 96 -0.28 -12.12 6.13
C ARG A 96 -0.73 -13.00 7.30
N LYS A 97 -0.80 -14.32 7.09
CA LYS A 97 -1.22 -15.28 8.13
C LYS A 97 -0.19 -15.40 9.26
N LEU A 98 1.09 -15.14 8.99
CA LEU A 98 2.15 -15.11 9.99
C LEU A 98 2.13 -13.83 10.82
N ILE A 99 2.03 -12.66 10.17
CA ILE A 99 2.14 -11.35 10.82
C ILE A 99 0.89 -11.01 11.66
N ALA A 100 -0.31 -11.26 11.15
CA ALA A 100 -1.56 -10.86 11.79
C ALA A 100 -1.71 -11.36 13.25
N PRO A 101 -1.52 -12.65 13.58
CA PRO A 101 -1.64 -13.12 14.96
C PRO A 101 -0.55 -12.56 15.88
N LEU A 102 0.66 -12.31 15.37
CA LEU A 102 1.73 -11.72 16.18
C LEU A 102 1.45 -10.25 16.53
N LEU A 103 0.86 -9.50 15.60
CA LEU A 103 0.44 -8.11 15.85
C LEU A 103 -0.76 -8.02 16.79
N ALA A 104 -1.70 -8.98 16.73
CA ALA A 104 -2.82 -9.05 17.67
C ALA A 104 -2.36 -9.19 19.12
N GLU A 105 -1.20 -9.82 19.35
CA GLU A 105 -0.55 -9.93 20.66
C GLU A 105 0.34 -8.73 21.02
N ARG A 106 0.29 -7.66 20.22
CA ARG A 106 1.03 -6.41 20.44
C ARG A 106 2.55 -6.63 20.57
N THR A 107 3.10 -7.51 19.74
CA THR A 107 4.55 -7.74 19.67
C THR A 107 5.31 -6.46 19.35
N ARG A 108 6.46 -6.26 20.01
CA ARG A 108 7.31 -5.07 19.80
C ARG A 108 8.41 -5.32 18.77
N LYS A 109 8.85 -6.57 18.63
CA LYS A 109 9.89 -6.99 17.70
C LYS A 109 9.56 -8.37 17.15
N ILE A 110 9.86 -8.61 15.88
CA ILE A 110 9.75 -9.94 15.27
C ILE A 110 11.13 -10.39 14.80
N ASN A 111 11.59 -11.53 15.30
CA ASN A 111 12.75 -12.21 14.76
C ASN A 111 12.28 -13.21 13.70
N VAL A 112 12.83 -13.16 12.49
CA VAL A 112 12.57 -14.08 11.40
C VAL A 112 13.82 -14.92 11.19
N ILE A 113 13.70 -16.24 11.36
CA ILE A 113 14.79 -17.17 11.12
C ILE A 113 14.45 -18.00 9.88
N SER A 114 15.31 -17.92 8.87
CA SER A 114 15.25 -18.79 7.70
C SER A 114 16.06 -20.06 7.94
N LEU A 115 15.40 -21.20 7.80
CA LEU A 115 16.01 -22.52 7.70
C LEU A 115 15.90 -23.07 6.28
N LEU A 116 15.55 -22.21 5.31
CA LEU A 116 15.38 -22.56 3.91
C LEU A 116 16.73 -22.85 3.26
N HIS A 117 16.78 -23.77 2.30
CA HIS A 117 18.01 -24.09 1.57
C HIS A 117 18.30 -23.13 0.43
N LYS A 118 17.26 -22.46 -0.10
CA LYS A 118 17.37 -21.53 -1.21
C LYS A 118 17.24 -20.10 -0.73
N ALA A 119 18.31 -19.33 -0.88
CA ALA A 119 18.32 -17.89 -0.64
C ALA A 119 17.20 -17.16 -1.41
N GLN A 120 16.87 -17.59 -2.64
CA GLN A 120 15.78 -16.99 -3.41
C GLN A 120 14.42 -17.09 -2.70
N ALA A 121 14.08 -18.26 -2.15
CA ALA A 121 12.82 -18.45 -1.42
C ALA A 121 12.80 -17.62 -0.13
N ALA A 122 13.96 -17.52 0.55
CA ALA A 122 14.11 -16.66 1.72
C ALA A 122 13.89 -15.19 1.37
N CYS A 123 14.50 -14.66 0.30
CA CYS A 123 14.30 -13.29 -0.15
C CYS A 123 12.83 -12.99 -0.48
N VAL A 124 12.16 -13.86 -1.23
CA VAL A 124 10.73 -13.70 -1.57
C VAL A 124 9.86 -13.67 -0.30
N MET A 125 10.13 -14.55 0.67
CA MET A 125 9.43 -14.52 1.95
C MET A 125 9.75 -13.28 2.78
N ALA A 126 11.00 -12.79 2.75
CA ALA A 126 11.40 -11.58 3.45
C ALA A 126 10.64 -10.36 2.95
N GLU A 127 10.59 -10.18 1.62
CA GLU A 127 9.82 -9.12 0.98
C GLU A 127 8.32 -9.21 1.31
N ALA A 128 7.76 -10.42 1.28
CA ALA A 128 6.36 -10.66 1.60
C ALA A 128 6.04 -10.32 3.08
N LEU A 129 6.92 -10.72 4.01
CA LEU A 129 6.79 -10.42 5.43
C LEU A 129 6.88 -8.92 5.72
N VAL A 130 7.82 -8.21 5.11
CA VAL A 130 7.92 -6.76 5.21
C VAL A 130 6.67 -6.09 4.64
N SER A 131 6.21 -6.50 3.46
CA SER A 131 4.99 -5.97 2.84
C SER A 131 3.76 -6.17 3.72
N ALA A 132 3.60 -7.36 4.31
CA ALA A 132 2.52 -7.68 5.23
C ALA A 132 2.59 -6.83 6.52
N ALA A 133 3.79 -6.64 7.09
CA ALA A 133 3.98 -5.80 8.26
C ALA A 133 3.66 -4.32 7.96
N PHE A 134 4.17 -3.76 6.86
CA PHE A 134 3.86 -2.38 6.45
C PHE A 134 2.37 -2.18 6.20
N SER A 135 1.70 -3.14 5.55
CA SER A 135 0.26 -3.07 5.30
C SER A 135 -0.58 -3.09 6.58
N ALA A 136 -0.16 -3.90 7.57
CA ALA A 136 -0.85 -4.04 8.84
C ALA A 136 -0.58 -2.90 9.84
N LEU A 137 0.61 -2.29 9.77
CA LEU A 137 0.97 -1.14 10.61
C LEU A 137 0.37 0.17 10.10
N PHE A 138 0.05 0.25 8.81
CA PHE A 138 -0.50 1.44 8.20
C PHE A 138 -1.92 1.72 8.71
N GLN A 139 -2.11 2.94 9.22
CA GLN A 139 -3.41 3.41 9.67
C GLN A 139 -4.12 4.06 8.49
N LEU A 140 -5.32 3.57 8.16
CA LEU A 140 -6.20 4.25 7.19
C LEU A 140 -6.86 5.47 7.83
N PRO A 141 -7.36 6.43 7.03
CA PRO A 141 -8.04 7.60 7.57
C PRO A 141 -9.21 7.14 8.45
N LYS A 142 -9.22 7.55 9.72
CA LYS A 142 -10.38 7.39 10.60
C LYS A 142 -11.11 8.70 10.70
N ILE A 143 -12.36 8.70 10.25
CA ILE A 143 -13.29 9.82 10.43
C ILE A 143 -14.08 9.58 11.72
N SER A 144 -13.34 9.38 12.81
CA SER A 144 -13.88 9.31 14.17
C SER A 144 -13.02 10.20 15.06
N GLY A 145 -13.60 10.73 16.14
CA GLY A 145 -12.84 11.53 17.12
C GLY A 145 -11.88 10.71 17.99
N GLU A 146 -11.76 9.40 17.73
CA GLU A 146 -10.98 8.48 18.55
C GLU A 146 -9.53 8.42 18.09
N THR A 147 -8.61 8.31 19.06
CA THR A 147 -7.19 8.14 18.74
C THR A 147 -6.96 6.75 18.14
N PRO A 148 -6.26 6.63 17.00
CA PRO A 148 -5.95 5.32 16.42
C PRO A 148 -5.08 4.49 17.37
N ASP A 149 -5.49 3.24 17.66
CA ASP A 149 -4.63 2.27 18.34
C ASP A 149 -3.52 1.83 17.38
N LYS A 150 -2.27 2.12 17.76
CA LYS A 150 -1.09 1.82 16.95
C LYS A 150 -0.44 0.53 17.46
N PRO A 151 -0.26 -0.48 16.60
CA PRO A 151 0.52 -1.66 16.98
C PRO A 151 1.96 -1.24 17.35
N PRO A 152 2.55 -1.81 18.42
CA PRO A 152 3.85 -1.34 18.94
C PRO A 152 5.06 -1.96 18.22
N LEU A 153 4.87 -2.65 17.09
CA LEU A 153 5.96 -3.29 16.34
C LEU A 153 6.93 -2.22 15.81
N ALA A 154 8.16 -2.26 16.31
CA ALA A 154 9.19 -1.28 16.00
C ALA A 154 10.33 -1.85 15.15
N ALA A 155 10.56 -3.18 15.19
CA ALA A 155 11.65 -3.81 14.45
C ALA A 155 11.30 -5.22 13.95
N MET A 156 11.85 -5.58 12.80
CA MET A 156 11.96 -6.95 12.32
C MET A 156 13.43 -7.28 12.05
N ASN A 157 13.91 -8.37 12.63
CA ASN A 157 15.29 -8.84 12.47
C ASN A 157 15.28 -10.14 11.68
N PHE A 158 16.10 -10.23 10.64
CA PHE A 158 16.18 -11.39 9.75
C PHE A 158 17.49 -12.14 9.99
N PHE A 159 17.43 -13.44 10.20
CA PHE A 159 18.58 -14.30 10.48
C PHE A 159 18.59 -15.53 9.57
N GLY A 160 19.80 -15.95 9.14
CA GLY A 160 19.98 -17.04 8.17
C GLY A 160 20.22 -16.49 6.76
N GLU A 161 19.80 -17.25 5.75
CA GLU A 161 20.03 -16.98 4.31
C GLU A 161 19.28 -15.75 3.77
N PHE A 162 19.56 -14.56 4.31
CA PHE A 162 18.97 -13.27 3.92
C PHE A 162 20.02 -12.25 3.44
N ASP A 163 21.26 -12.66 3.19
CA ASP A 163 22.35 -11.74 2.78
C ASP A 163 22.03 -11.01 1.46
N ALA A 164 21.26 -11.64 0.58
CA ALA A 164 20.80 -11.05 -0.68
C ALA A 164 19.44 -10.33 -0.58
N ALA A 165 18.84 -10.23 0.61
CA ALA A 165 17.53 -9.61 0.76
C ALA A 165 17.60 -8.09 0.60
N ASP A 166 16.82 -7.55 -0.34
CA ASP A 166 16.67 -6.11 -0.53
C ASP A 166 15.28 -5.64 -0.10
N PHE A 167 15.21 -4.96 1.03
CA PHE A 167 13.95 -4.45 1.55
C PHE A 167 13.48 -3.16 0.88
N ARG A 168 14.28 -2.52 0.02
CA ARG A 168 13.92 -1.24 -0.61
C ARG A 168 12.68 -1.40 -1.48
N TYR A 169 12.62 -2.47 -2.28
CA TYR A 169 11.46 -2.77 -3.13
C TYR A 169 10.19 -2.98 -2.31
N ALA A 170 10.23 -3.86 -1.31
CA ALA A 170 9.07 -4.12 -0.45
C ALA A 170 8.61 -2.86 0.31
N LYS A 171 9.54 -2.04 0.82
CA LYS A 171 9.22 -0.78 1.50
C LYS A 171 8.55 0.22 0.57
N ALA A 172 9.19 0.52 -0.57
CA ALA A 172 8.70 1.51 -1.52
C ALA A 172 7.33 1.15 -2.09
N THR A 173 7.15 -0.12 -2.48
CA THR A 173 5.86 -0.60 -2.99
C THR A 173 4.78 -0.64 -1.91
N ALA A 174 5.13 -0.97 -0.66
CA ALA A 174 4.17 -0.90 0.45
C ALA A 174 3.74 0.54 0.76
N GLU A 175 4.65 1.52 0.71
CA GLU A 175 4.31 2.94 0.84
C GLU A 175 3.38 3.40 -0.30
N GLY A 176 3.71 3.09 -1.55
CA GLY A 176 2.87 3.40 -2.71
C GLY A 176 1.47 2.77 -2.62
N ASN A 177 1.39 1.49 -2.25
CA ASN A 177 0.12 0.79 -2.05
C ASN A 177 -0.69 1.40 -0.91
N ASN A 178 -0.05 1.75 0.19
CA ASN A 178 -0.72 2.38 1.34
C ASN A 178 -1.21 3.78 1.01
N LEU A 179 -0.49 4.56 0.19
CA LEU A 179 -0.97 5.84 -0.32
C LEU A 179 -2.23 5.67 -1.17
N ALA A 180 -2.24 4.70 -2.09
CA ALA A 180 -3.42 4.40 -2.89
C ALA A 180 -4.61 3.98 -2.01
N ARG A 181 -4.39 3.07 -1.04
CA ARG A 181 -5.39 2.67 -0.04
C ARG A 181 -5.91 3.84 0.78
N TRP A 182 -5.04 4.77 1.19
CA TRP A 182 -5.40 5.95 1.96
C TRP A 182 -6.39 6.84 1.19
N LEU A 183 -6.03 7.20 -0.05
CA LEU A 183 -6.87 8.07 -0.89
C LEU A 183 -8.21 7.42 -1.20
N THR A 184 -8.20 6.14 -1.55
CA THR A 184 -9.40 5.39 -1.93
C THR A 184 -10.32 5.07 -0.76
N HIS A 185 -9.84 5.21 0.48
CA HIS A 185 -10.65 5.07 1.68
C HIS A 185 -11.36 6.39 2.06
N LEU A 186 -10.92 7.53 1.53
CA LEU A 186 -11.56 8.81 1.80
C LEU A 186 -12.92 8.87 1.09
N PRO A 187 -13.99 9.30 1.77
CA PRO A 187 -15.28 9.50 1.13
C PRO A 187 -15.25 10.74 0.22
N GLY A 188 -16.12 10.78 -0.78
CA GLY A 188 -16.10 11.82 -1.82
C GLY A 188 -16.29 13.26 -1.32
N ASN A 189 -16.82 13.46 -0.11
CA ASN A 189 -16.91 14.78 0.52
C ASN A 189 -15.63 15.23 1.24
N TYR A 190 -14.68 14.32 1.49
CA TYR A 190 -13.35 14.62 2.05
C TYR A 190 -12.24 14.63 0.99
N LEU A 191 -12.51 14.08 -0.19
CA LEU A 191 -11.59 14.07 -1.32
C LEU A 191 -12.30 14.58 -2.58
N THR A 192 -12.59 15.88 -2.63
CA THR A 192 -13.09 16.54 -3.85
C THR A 192 -11.92 16.77 -4.84
N PRO A 193 -12.19 17.09 -6.13
CA PRO A 193 -11.13 17.35 -7.10
C PRO A 193 -10.12 18.41 -6.65
N GLY A 194 -10.58 19.55 -6.14
CA GLY A 194 -9.68 20.59 -5.62
C GLY A 194 -8.87 20.14 -4.41
N ILE A 195 -9.47 19.39 -3.48
CA ILE A 195 -8.76 18.86 -2.30
C ILE A 195 -7.70 17.83 -2.72
N TYR A 196 -8.03 16.99 -3.70
CA TYR A 196 -7.10 15.96 -4.17
C TYR A 196 -5.95 16.58 -4.98
N ARG A 197 -6.21 17.62 -5.79
CA ARG A 197 -5.16 18.44 -6.40
C ARG A 197 -4.22 19.02 -5.35
N ASP A 198 -4.76 19.71 -4.34
CA ASP A 198 -3.97 20.31 -3.25
C ASP A 198 -3.10 19.23 -2.54
N PHE A 199 -3.67 18.05 -2.29
CA PHE A 199 -2.95 16.92 -1.70
C PHE A 199 -1.80 16.44 -2.59
N ALA A 200 -2.04 16.29 -3.89
CA ALA A 200 -1.06 15.82 -4.86
C ALA A 200 0.08 16.82 -5.05
N GLU A 201 -0.23 18.12 -5.09
CA GLU A 201 0.75 19.21 -5.14
C GLU A 201 1.59 19.26 -3.86
N ALA A 202 0.99 19.06 -2.69
CA ALA A 202 1.72 18.97 -1.43
C ALA A 202 2.68 17.78 -1.41
N LEU A 203 2.25 16.61 -1.92
CA LEU A 203 3.12 15.45 -2.05
C LEU A 203 4.25 15.70 -3.05
N ALA A 204 3.95 16.34 -4.19
CA ALA A 204 4.95 16.73 -5.18
C ALA A 204 6.03 17.65 -4.58
N ALA A 205 5.64 18.65 -3.79
CA ALA A 205 6.59 19.52 -3.11
C ALA A 205 7.50 18.77 -2.13
N VAL A 206 6.97 17.78 -1.39
CA VAL A 206 7.76 16.96 -0.45
C VAL A 206 8.74 16.03 -1.17
N GLU A 207 8.32 15.46 -2.30
CA GLU A 207 9.11 14.48 -3.05
C GLU A 207 10.00 15.09 -4.14
N GLY A 208 9.94 16.41 -4.34
CA GLY A 208 10.74 17.11 -5.35
C GLY A 208 10.26 16.87 -6.77
N TRP A 209 8.95 16.75 -6.97
CA TRP A 209 8.31 16.61 -8.27
C TRP A 209 7.84 17.96 -8.80
N GLU A 210 7.82 18.11 -10.12
CA GLU A 210 7.18 19.23 -10.79
C GLU A 210 5.67 18.98 -10.88
N ALA A 211 4.87 20.04 -10.75
CA ALA A 211 3.41 19.98 -10.80
C ALA A 211 2.86 21.06 -11.74
N ASP A 212 2.11 20.64 -12.76
CA ASP A 212 1.48 21.54 -13.74
C ASP A 212 -0.02 21.26 -13.83
N PHE A 213 -0.83 22.20 -13.37
CA PHE A 213 -2.29 22.11 -13.45
C PHE A 213 -2.82 22.71 -14.76
N TYR A 214 -3.77 22.00 -15.35
CA TYR A 214 -4.53 22.40 -16.53
C TYR A 214 -5.97 22.56 -16.06
N ASP A 215 -6.34 23.80 -15.78
CA ASP A 215 -7.70 24.17 -15.43
C ASP A 215 -8.64 24.14 -16.65
N LEU A 216 -9.91 24.44 -16.42
CA LEU A 216 -10.92 24.40 -17.47
C LEU A 216 -10.64 25.39 -18.59
N ASP A 217 -10.16 26.59 -18.28
CA ASP A 217 -9.91 27.63 -19.27
C ASP A 217 -8.75 27.22 -20.21
N ARG A 218 -7.69 26.62 -19.65
CA ARG A 218 -6.60 26.03 -20.45
C ARG A 218 -7.10 24.83 -21.26
N LEU A 219 -7.98 24.00 -20.71
CA LEU A 219 -8.53 22.83 -21.41
C LEU A 219 -9.50 23.22 -22.53
N GLU A 220 -10.23 24.33 -22.40
CA GLU A 220 -11.04 24.95 -23.45
C GLU A 220 -10.15 25.42 -24.61
N GLN A 221 -9.03 26.09 -24.33
CA GLN A 221 -8.05 26.51 -25.35
C GLN A 221 -7.36 25.33 -26.05
N LEU A 222 -7.20 24.20 -25.35
CA LEU A 222 -6.64 22.97 -25.91
C LEU A 222 -7.69 22.10 -26.63
N GLU A 223 -8.93 22.59 -26.76
CA GLU A 223 -10.04 21.89 -27.41
C GLU A 223 -10.30 20.48 -26.80
N ALA A 224 -10.10 20.33 -25.48
CA ALA A 224 -10.26 19.07 -24.76
C ALA A 224 -11.75 18.72 -24.51
N GLY A 225 -12.56 18.74 -25.57
CA GLY A 225 -14.03 18.65 -25.52
C GLY A 225 -14.54 17.43 -24.75
N ALA A 226 -13.89 16.28 -24.90
CA ALA A 226 -14.28 15.06 -24.18
C ALA A 226 -14.21 15.22 -22.65
N PHE A 227 -13.21 15.93 -22.13
CA PHE A 227 -13.10 16.23 -20.70
C PHE A 227 -14.13 17.28 -20.28
N LEU A 228 -14.23 18.37 -21.06
CA LEU A 228 -15.12 19.50 -20.79
C LEU A 228 -16.58 19.06 -20.67
N SER A 229 -17.04 18.15 -21.54
CA SER A 229 -18.40 17.60 -21.48
C SER A 229 -18.70 16.82 -20.21
N VAL A 230 -17.70 16.19 -19.57
CA VAL A 230 -17.92 15.45 -18.31
C VAL A 230 -18.06 16.40 -17.12
N VAL A 231 -17.32 17.51 -17.13
CA VAL A 231 -17.27 18.45 -16.01
C VAL A 231 -18.29 19.59 -16.11
N GLU A 232 -18.92 19.77 -17.27
CA GLU A 232 -19.92 20.83 -17.55
C GLU A 232 -21.05 20.87 -16.52
N ALA A 233 -21.53 19.71 -16.06
CA ALA A 233 -22.61 19.63 -15.08
C ALA A 233 -22.17 20.05 -13.66
N SER A 234 -20.91 20.45 -13.47
CA SER A 234 -20.40 20.85 -12.17
C SER A 234 -20.70 22.30 -11.79
N PRO A 235 -21.35 22.57 -10.63
CA PRO A 235 -21.37 23.90 -10.04
C PRO A 235 -20.00 24.46 -9.58
N ILE A 236 -18.99 23.61 -9.34
CA ILE A 236 -17.67 24.02 -8.84
C ILE A 236 -16.64 23.79 -9.95
N ARG A 237 -15.89 24.83 -10.33
CA ARG A 237 -14.83 24.77 -11.35
C ARG A 237 -13.48 24.35 -10.73
N ASP A 238 -13.44 23.25 -9.99
CA ASP A 238 -12.23 22.71 -9.34
C ASP A 238 -11.66 21.44 -10.02
N ALA A 239 -12.29 20.99 -11.11
CA ALA A 239 -11.79 19.91 -11.95
C ALA A 239 -10.70 20.39 -12.93
N GLY A 240 -9.86 19.47 -13.37
CA GLY A 240 -8.81 19.74 -14.36
C GLY A 240 -7.91 18.54 -14.60
N ILE A 241 -6.79 18.77 -15.27
CA ILE A 241 -5.74 17.76 -15.45
C ILE A 241 -4.52 18.24 -14.69
N LEU A 242 -4.03 17.47 -13.71
CA LEU A 242 -2.77 17.78 -13.05
C LEU A 242 -1.71 16.83 -13.60
N ARG A 243 -0.61 17.39 -14.09
CA ARG A 243 0.55 16.65 -14.54
C ARG A 243 1.62 16.73 -13.47
N LEU A 244 2.14 15.59 -13.04
CA LEU A 244 3.40 15.54 -12.31
C LEU A 244 4.52 14.97 -13.17
N SER A 245 5.70 15.53 -13.00
CA SER A 245 6.92 15.05 -13.62
C SER A 245 8.07 14.95 -12.66
N TYR A 246 8.93 13.97 -12.90
CA TYR A 246 10.23 13.85 -12.26
C TYR A 246 11.24 13.34 -13.28
N ARG A 247 12.39 14.00 -13.32
CA ARG A 247 13.52 13.60 -14.14
C ARG A 247 14.75 13.45 -13.26
N PRO A 248 15.28 12.23 -13.10
CA PRO A 248 16.57 12.02 -12.47
C PRO A 248 17.64 12.88 -13.15
N LYS A 249 18.49 13.51 -12.34
CA LYS A 249 19.55 14.38 -12.84
C LYS A 249 20.45 13.62 -13.83
N GLY A 250 20.66 14.19 -15.01
CA GLY A 250 21.49 13.60 -16.07
C GLY A 250 20.79 12.57 -16.95
N SER A 251 19.54 12.19 -16.63
CA SER A 251 18.80 11.26 -17.47
C SER A 251 18.29 11.91 -18.76
N ARG A 252 18.65 11.30 -19.89
CA ARG A 252 18.23 11.71 -21.26
C ARG A 252 17.16 10.81 -21.85
N GLU A 253 16.68 9.82 -21.09
CA GLU A 253 15.65 8.90 -21.55
C GLU A 253 14.30 9.62 -21.72
N GLN A 254 13.44 9.02 -22.54
CA GLN A 254 12.06 9.44 -22.65
C GLN A 254 11.29 9.08 -21.37
N PRO A 255 10.41 9.96 -20.88
CA PRO A 255 9.66 9.69 -19.67
C PRO A 255 8.61 8.61 -19.91
N LEU A 256 8.46 7.69 -18.95
CA LEU A 256 7.29 6.82 -18.89
C LEU A 256 6.05 7.66 -18.57
N ALA A 257 4.98 7.48 -19.34
CA ALA A 257 3.68 8.13 -19.10
C ALA A 257 2.72 7.19 -18.37
N LEU A 258 2.25 7.59 -17.19
CA LEU A 258 1.16 6.92 -16.47
C LEU A 258 -0.09 7.81 -16.52
N VAL A 259 -1.25 7.24 -16.84
CA VAL A 259 -2.52 7.96 -16.86
C VAL A 259 -3.52 7.26 -15.95
N GLY A 260 -3.99 7.99 -14.95
CA GLY A 260 -4.95 7.48 -13.97
C GLY A 260 -6.27 8.24 -14.02
N LYS A 261 -7.38 7.52 -14.12
CA LYS A 261 -8.73 8.05 -13.96
C LYS A 261 -8.91 8.58 -12.52
N GLY A 262 -9.31 9.85 -12.38
CA GLY A 262 -9.43 10.54 -11.10
C GLY A 262 -10.85 11.04 -10.82
N ILE A 263 -11.87 10.21 -11.06
CA ILE A 263 -13.26 10.58 -10.76
C ILE A 263 -13.53 10.48 -9.25
N CYS A 264 -13.56 11.62 -8.56
CA CYS A 264 -13.64 11.62 -7.09
C CYS A 264 -14.95 11.04 -6.53
N PHE A 265 -16.02 11.11 -7.33
CA PHE A 265 -17.27 10.41 -7.08
C PHE A 265 -17.99 10.25 -8.42
N ASP A 266 -18.65 9.13 -8.72
CA ASP A 266 -19.42 9.00 -9.96
C ASP A 266 -20.90 8.78 -9.67
N THR A 267 -21.77 9.74 -10.00
CA THR A 267 -23.22 9.53 -9.90
C THR A 267 -23.82 8.95 -11.18
N GLY A 268 -23.07 8.85 -12.27
CA GLY A 268 -23.57 8.54 -13.62
C GLY A 268 -24.10 9.75 -14.43
N GLY A 269 -24.14 10.95 -13.84
CA GLY A 269 -24.60 12.16 -14.54
C GLY A 269 -26.07 12.11 -14.94
N SER A 270 -26.39 12.44 -16.20
CA SER A 270 -27.75 12.33 -16.73
C SER A 270 -28.28 10.89 -16.69
N ASN A 271 -27.40 9.89 -16.87
CA ASN A 271 -27.74 8.49 -16.66
C ASN A 271 -27.47 8.10 -15.20
N LEU A 272 -28.27 8.66 -14.30
CA LEU A 272 -28.08 8.55 -12.86
C LEU A 272 -28.04 7.07 -12.42
N LYS A 273 -27.02 6.72 -11.65
CA LYS A 273 -26.88 5.43 -10.98
C LYS A 273 -28.00 5.25 -9.95
N VAL A 274 -28.94 4.36 -10.25
CA VAL A 274 -30.08 4.02 -9.37
C VAL A 274 -29.84 2.70 -8.59
N SER A 275 -30.68 2.43 -7.60
CA SER A 275 -30.77 1.12 -6.91
C SER A 275 -29.46 0.60 -6.30
N GLY A 276 -28.74 1.47 -5.58
CA GLY A 276 -27.52 1.07 -4.85
C GLY A 276 -26.24 1.00 -5.69
N SER A 277 -26.32 1.15 -7.01
CA SER A 277 -25.15 1.21 -7.90
C SER A 277 -24.23 2.43 -7.66
N MET A 278 -24.68 3.41 -6.86
CA MET A 278 -23.89 4.54 -6.42
C MET A 278 -23.00 4.23 -5.19
N LEU A 279 -23.28 3.13 -4.49
CA LEU A 279 -22.47 2.70 -3.34
C LEU A 279 -21.03 2.39 -3.81
N GLY A 280 -20.05 2.96 -3.12
CA GLY A 280 -18.64 2.74 -3.45
C GLY A 280 -18.09 3.59 -4.60
N MET A 281 -18.88 4.48 -5.22
CA MET A 281 -18.43 5.29 -6.35
C MET A 281 -17.42 6.40 -6.01
N HIS A 282 -17.09 6.58 -4.73
CA HIS A 282 -15.89 7.34 -4.32
C HIS A 282 -14.59 6.65 -4.78
N GLY A 283 -14.64 5.34 -5.07
CA GLY A 283 -13.51 4.57 -5.59
C GLY A 283 -13.23 4.78 -7.07
N ASP A 284 -14.01 5.57 -7.81
CA ASP A 284 -13.85 5.75 -9.25
C ASP A 284 -12.61 6.60 -9.64
N MET A 285 -11.84 7.03 -8.61
CA MET A 285 -10.51 7.66 -8.71
C MET A 285 -9.35 6.68 -8.44
N GLN A 286 -9.61 5.39 -8.21
CA GLN A 286 -8.58 4.39 -7.88
C GLN A 286 -7.43 4.36 -8.89
N GLY A 287 -7.71 4.58 -10.18
CA GLY A 287 -6.67 4.66 -11.22
C GLY A 287 -5.66 5.77 -10.96
N SER A 288 -6.12 6.98 -10.61
CA SER A 288 -5.24 8.09 -10.21
C SER A 288 -4.47 7.80 -8.93
N ALA A 289 -5.11 7.13 -7.96
CA ALA A 289 -4.48 6.75 -6.69
C ALA A 289 -3.33 5.77 -6.89
N VAL A 290 -3.53 4.77 -7.76
CA VAL A 290 -2.51 3.79 -8.14
C VAL A 290 -1.37 4.46 -8.90
N ALA A 291 -1.66 5.38 -9.83
CA ALA A 291 -0.64 6.15 -10.53
C ALA A 291 0.23 6.94 -9.54
N LEU A 292 -0.38 7.71 -8.63
CA LEU A 292 0.33 8.48 -7.62
C LEU A 292 1.13 7.59 -6.64
N GLY A 293 0.56 6.47 -6.21
CA GLY A 293 1.25 5.46 -5.40
C GLY A 293 2.46 4.85 -6.13
N THR A 294 2.34 4.60 -7.42
CA THR A 294 3.44 4.10 -8.26
C THR A 294 4.57 5.11 -8.35
N MET A 295 4.25 6.40 -8.54
CA MET A 295 5.24 7.48 -8.60
C MET A 295 6.00 7.64 -7.29
N LEU A 296 5.29 7.53 -6.15
CA LEU A 296 5.92 7.49 -4.84
C LEU A 296 6.89 6.30 -4.73
N ALA A 297 6.46 5.09 -5.11
CA ALA A 297 7.31 3.90 -5.07
C ALA A 297 8.56 4.04 -5.96
N LEU A 298 8.42 4.54 -7.18
CA LEU A 298 9.53 4.80 -8.11
C LEU A 298 10.52 5.83 -7.54
N THR A 299 10.01 6.87 -6.90
CA THR A 299 10.85 7.90 -6.25
C THR A 299 11.64 7.32 -5.09
N ARG A 300 10.98 6.54 -4.21
CA ARG A 300 11.62 5.85 -3.08
C ARG A 300 12.68 4.84 -3.53
N LEU A 301 12.49 4.23 -4.70
CA LEU A 301 13.46 3.31 -5.30
C LEU A 301 14.59 4.02 -6.04
N THR A 302 14.57 5.36 -6.12
CA THR A 302 15.51 6.14 -6.92
C THR A 302 15.59 5.61 -8.36
N PHE A 303 14.43 5.32 -8.95
CA PHE A 303 14.34 4.70 -10.27
C PHE A 303 15.05 5.59 -11.33
N PRO A 304 15.94 5.02 -12.17
CA PRO A 304 16.84 5.82 -13.01
C PRO A 304 16.17 6.42 -14.26
N THR A 305 15.01 5.89 -14.64
CA THR A 305 14.25 6.38 -15.80
C THR A 305 13.32 7.52 -15.39
N PRO A 306 13.24 8.62 -16.16
CA PRO A 306 12.30 9.71 -15.92
C PRO A 306 10.86 9.21 -16.03
N TRP A 307 9.96 9.86 -15.30
CA TRP A 307 8.54 9.58 -15.42
C TRP A 307 7.73 10.87 -15.45
N THR A 308 6.56 10.76 -16.06
CA THR A 308 5.50 11.76 -16.03
C THR A 308 4.20 11.01 -15.76
N ALA A 309 3.36 11.49 -14.86
CA ALA A 309 1.96 11.12 -14.92
C ALA A 309 1.10 12.35 -15.16
N GLY A 310 0.11 12.17 -16.03
CA GLY A 310 -1.00 13.09 -16.17
C GLY A 310 -2.22 12.48 -15.50
N TRP A 311 -2.91 13.26 -14.68
CA TRP A 311 -4.17 12.85 -14.06
C TRP A 311 -5.35 13.49 -14.76
N LEU A 312 -6.43 12.72 -14.81
CA LEU A 312 -7.74 13.21 -15.23
C LEU A 312 -8.58 13.42 -13.96
N TRP A 313 -8.60 14.63 -13.38
CA TRP A 313 -9.54 14.91 -12.29
C TRP A 313 -10.92 15.11 -12.89
N LEU A 314 -11.78 14.11 -12.77
CA LEU A 314 -13.19 14.32 -13.06
C LEU A 314 -13.93 14.42 -11.72
N LYS A 315 -14.94 15.25 -11.73
CA LYS A 315 -15.84 15.39 -10.60
C LYS A 315 -16.82 14.22 -10.55
N THR A 316 -17.52 14.11 -9.41
CA THR A 316 -18.99 13.92 -9.36
C THR A 316 -19.65 14.38 -10.65
N THR A 317 -19.90 13.43 -11.55
CA THR A 317 -21.02 13.59 -12.48
C THR A 317 -22.22 13.93 -11.60
N SER A 318 -22.92 15.04 -11.85
CA SER A 318 -24.13 15.38 -11.10
C SER A 318 -25.31 15.32 -12.07
N ALA A 319 -26.47 14.88 -11.58
CA ALA A 319 -27.70 14.95 -12.37
C ALA A 319 -27.93 16.41 -12.81
N GLN A 320 -28.20 16.62 -14.10
CA GLN A 320 -28.44 17.93 -14.70
C GLN A 320 -29.41 18.76 -13.85
N ARG A 321 -29.09 20.03 -13.61
CA ARG A 321 -30.13 21.04 -13.44
C ARG A 321 -30.87 21.09 -14.78
N ARG A 322 -32.18 20.82 -14.77
CA ARG A 322 -33.07 21.24 -15.87
C ARG A 322 -32.87 22.75 -16.04
N SER A 323 -32.13 23.19 -17.06
CA SER A 323 -32.21 24.57 -17.49
C SER A 323 -33.57 24.73 -18.16
N SER A 324 -34.42 25.51 -17.51
CA SER A 324 -35.64 26.02 -18.09
C SER A 324 -35.26 26.80 -19.35
N ALA A 325 -35.54 26.22 -20.52
CA ALA A 325 -35.61 26.97 -21.76
C ALA A 325 -36.81 27.93 -21.63
N MET A 326 -36.55 29.12 -21.10
CA MET A 326 -37.49 30.23 -21.09
C MET A 326 -36.72 31.48 -21.50
N THR A 327 -36.52 31.63 -22.80
CA THR A 327 -36.20 32.93 -23.40
C THR A 327 -37.35 33.27 -24.33
N LEU A 328 -38.15 34.23 -23.84
CA LEU A 328 -39.17 34.95 -24.56
C LEU A 328 -38.58 35.61 -25.81
N LEU A 329 -39.27 35.44 -26.93
CA LEU A 329 -39.11 36.24 -28.15
C LEU A 329 -39.49 37.70 -27.87
N PRO A 330 -38.70 38.69 -28.31
CA PRO A 330 -39.22 39.98 -28.75
C PRO A 330 -39.52 39.93 -30.25
N ARG A 331 -40.52 40.72 -30.64
CA ARG A 331 -41.21 40.80 -31.95
C ARG A 331 -40.30 40.95 -33.16
#